data_AF-A0A0Q1AQE0-F1
#
_entry.id   AF-A0A0Q1AQE0-F1
#
_cell.length_a   1.000
_cell.length_b   1.000
_cell.length_c   1.000
_cell.angle_alpha   90.00
_cell.angle_beta   90.00
_cell.angle_gamma   90.00
#
_symmetry.space_group_name_H-M   'P 1'
#
loop_
_entity.id
_entity.type
_entity.pdbx_description
1 polymer ?
#
loop_
_entity_poly.entity_id
_entity_poly.type
_entity_poly.pdbx_seq_one_letter_code
_entity_poly.pdbx_strand_id
1 'polypeptide(L)'
;MMKRISVVLILGIVIFACLGAGCISPSEPGAGTGKETPPGDQGDGNALASSVARDELYFVTEEYPPYNYVENGMIQGIGVDLLRGVIRQMDSTISSDNIRVLPWSRAYEIVQKENNTAIFATVRLAEREDLFKWAGPLGSDRKVVFADKDSGIGITDPGDLDRYRIGVVKDDAAYTQLLALGIDPSNLVAMGTVPAIISLMEEGTIDLWCYGDLAGRYYAGTVTGDPSYFKVVYTLDSEDLYYAFNKNTSDQTVSAFQEALDTLRHEPDSTGVTEYQRIVYRYAGVSCLPDSGITADHVTGLVDLTAGYMEDDTPGTLARINAGEHPFWDRDNRALYVFVYDTDVTIVAEADNPRLIGVSMKGKTDVAGTPFRDLLTQTALSEGSGWVDYVWMVPEENGIYKKSAYCRLVEGSDGNRYIVVSGMYTACDDQETT
;
A
#
# COMPACT_ATOMS: atom_id res chain seq x y z
N MET A 1 32.91 1.90 -4.08
CA MET A 1 33.42 1.71 -5.46
C MET A 1 32.92 0.35 -5.98
N MET A 2 31.73 0.30 -6.56
CA MET A 2 31.09 -0.97 -6.98
C MET A 2 31.08 -1.09 -8.51
N LYS A 3 31.30 -2.30 -9.03
CA LYS A 3 31.23 -2.60 -10.46
C LYS A 3 29.82 -3.07 -10.81
N ARG A 4 29.19 -2.46 -11.81
CA ARG A 4 28.01 -3.02 -12.46
C ARG A 4 28.41 -4.27 -13.25
N ILE A 5 27.60 -5.33 -13.17
CA ILE A 5 27.69 -6.50 -14.05
C ILE A 5 26.53 -6.40 -15.04
N SER A 6 26.84 -6.48 -16.34
CA SER A 6 25.84 -6.44 -17.40
C SER A 6 25.36 -7.85 -17.74
N VAL A 7 24.07 -8.12 -17.59
CA VAL A 7 23.43 -9.35 -18.09
C VAL A 7 23.21 -9.22 -19.60
N VAL A 8 23.49 -10.29 -20.35
CA VAL A 8 23.29 -10.35 -21.80
C VAL A 8 22.05 -11.18 -22.10
N LEU A 9 21.05 -10.58 -22.75
CA LEU A 9 19.84 -11.27 -23.20
C LEU A 9 20.12 -12.08 -24.47
N ILE A 10 19.72 -13.35 -24.50
CA ILE A 10 19.76 -14.20 -25.71
C ILE A 10 18.32 -14.62 -26.04
N LEU A 11 17.83 -14.17 -27.20
CA LEU A 11 16.45 -14.40 -27.63
C LEU A 11 16.36 -15.68 -28.49
N GLY A 12 15.70 -16.72 -27.96
CA GLY A 12 15.47 -17.98 -28.66
C GLY A 12 14.06 -18.07 -29.25
N ILE A 13 13.94 -17.95 -30.58
CA ILE A 13 12.65 -18.11 -31.29
C ILE A 13 12.49 -19.57 -31.72
N VAL A 14 11.37 -20.19 -31.34
CA VAL A 14 10.93 -21.50 -31.85
C VAL A 14 9.60 -21.35 -32.57
N ILE A 15 9.57 -21.69 -33.85
CA ILE A 15 8.36 -21.71 -34.68
C ILE A 15 7.90 -23.17 -34.82
N PHE A 16 6.64 -23.45 -34.50
CA PHE A 16 6.03 -24.76 -34.73
C PHE A 16 4.95 -24.63 -35.80
N ALA A 17 4.99 -25.51 -36.82
CA ALA A 17 4.06 -25.50 -37.94
C ALA A 17 3.43 -26.88 -38.12
N CYS A 18 2.10 -26.97 -38.01
CA CYS A 18 1.35 -28.20 -38.24
C CYS A 18 0.63 -28.14 -39.59
N LEU A 19 0.90 -29.13 -40.45
CA LEU A 19 0.18 -29.35 -41.71
C LEU A 19 -1.03 -30.26 -41.45
N GLY A 20 -2.18 -29.93 -42.05
CA GLY A 20 -3.38 -30.75 -42.00
C GLY A 20 -3.54 -31.67 -43.21
N ALA A 21 -4.36 -32.72 -43.06
CA ALA A 21 -4.90 -33.51 -44.15
C ALA A 21 -6.31 -33.99 -43.78
N GLY A 22 -7.23 -34.04 -44.73
CA GLY A 22 -8.60 -34.53 -44.55
C GLY A 22 -9.02 -35.48 -45.67
N CYS A 23 -10.08 -36.26 -45.44
CA CYS A 23 -10.69 -37.16 -46.43
C CYS A 23 -12.22 -37.17 -46.30
N ILE A 24 -12.91 -37.78 -47.27
CA ILE A 24 -14.31 -37.52 -47.64
C ILE A 24 -15.19 -38.79 -47.49
N SER A 25 -16.50 -38.57 -47.23
CA SER A 25 -17.56 -39.59 -47.06
C SER A 25 -17.90 -40.41 -48.33
N PRO A 26 -18.76 -41.44 -48.20
CA PRO A 26 -20.10 -41.32 -48.81
C PRO A 26 -21.27 -41.96 -47.99
N SER A 27 -22.51 -41.84 -48.50
CA SER A 27 -23.80 -42.33 -47.94
C SER A 27 -24.32 -43.59 -48.69
N GLU A 28 -25.56 -44.15 -48.63
CA GLU A 28 -26.94 -43.84 -48.12
C GLU A 28 -27.77 -45.19 -48.19
N PRO A 29 -29.12 -45.31 -48.33
CA PRO A 29 -30.29 -44.53 -47.89
C PRO A 29 -31.47 -45.35 -47.24
N GLY A 30 -32.33 -44.67 -46.47
CA GLY A 30 -33.78 -44.97 -46.27
C GLY A 30 -34.19 -46.12 -45.31
N ALA A 31 -35.42 -46.18 -44.76
CA ALA A 31 -36.54 -45.21 -44.60
C ALA A 31 -37.61 -45.84 -43.64
N GLY A 32 -38.56 -45.13 -42.99
CA GLY A 32 -38.81 -43.69 -42.87
C GLY A 32 -40.31 -43.32 -42.83
N THR A 33 -40.95 -43.18 -41.64
CA THR A 33 -42.38 -42.78 -41.51
C THR A 33 -42.70 -41.90 -40.28
N GLY A 34 -43.40 -40.77 -40.49
CA GLY A 34 -44.39 -40.22 -39.55
C GLY A 34 -43.98 -39.08 -38.59
N LYS A 35 -44.31 -37.83 -38.98
CA LYS A 35 -44.85 -36.68 -38.18
C LYS A 35 -44.53 -36.61 -36.67
N GLU A 36 -44.11 -35.48 -36.07
CA GLU A 36 -44.32 -34.06 -36.42
C GLU A 36 -43.24 -33.16 -35.72
N THR A 37 -43.07 -31.91 -36.18
CA THR A 37 -42.08 -30.90 -35.70
C THR A 37 -42.79 -29.55 -35.48
N PRO A 38 -42.37 -28.64 -34.57
CA PRO A 38 -41.02 -28.02 -34.56
C PRO A 38 -40.48 -27.57 -33.17
N PRO A 39 -39.33 -26.83 -33.12
CA PRO A 39 -38.09 -26.97 -33.88
C PRO A 39 -36.98 -27.59 -32.99
N GLY A 40 -35.89 -28.08 -33.60
CA GLY A 40 -34.82 -28.77 -32.88
C GLY A 40 -33.77 -27.85 -32.25
N ASP A 41 -33.27 -28.25 -31.08
CA ASP A 41 -31.95 -27.88 -30.55
C ASP A 41 -30.87 -28.75 -31.22
N GLN A 42 -29.82 -28.11 -31.77
CA GLN A 42 -28.41 -28.55 -31.74
C GLN A 42 -27.50 -27.66 -32.62
N GLY A 43 -26.26 -27.48 -32.20
CA GLY A 43 -25.12 -27.31 -33.11
C GLY A 43 -24.47 -25.92 -33.20
N ASP A 44 -23.36 -25.77 -32.48
CA ASP A 44 -22.11 -25.09 -32.88
C ASP A 44 -22.18 -23.75 -33.65
N GLY A 45 -21.88 -22.65 -32.94
CA GLY A 45 -21.91 -21.30 -33.51
C GLY A 45 -21.03 -20.25 -32.83
N ASN A 46 -19.80 -20.62 -32.42
CA ASN A 46 -18.72 -19.72 -31.96
C ASN A 46 -19.19 -18.39 -31.31
N ALA A 47 -19.85 -18.49 -30.15
CA ALA A 47 -20.23 -17.33 -29.36
C ALA A 47 -18.98 -16.66 -28.76
N LEU A 48 -18.33 -15.80 -29.55
CA LEU A 48 -17.31 -14.88 -29.09
C LEU A 48 -17.80 -14.21 -27.80
N ALA A 49 -17.02 -14.30 -26.74
CA ALA A 49 -17.32 -13.65 -25.47
C ALA A 49 -17.34 -12.14 -25.69
N SER A 50 -18.55 -11.61 -25.94
CA SER A 50 -18.75 -10.18 -26.19
C SER A 50 -18.32 -9.41 -24.96
N SER A 51 -17.20 -8.69 -25.06
CA SER A 51 -16.79 -7.73 -24.04
C SER A 51 -17.86 -6.65 -23.98
N VAL A 52 -18.76 -6.75 -23.00
CA VAL A 52 -19.74 -5.70 -22.72
C VAL A 52 -18.97 -4.45 -22.34
N ALA A 53 -18.83 -3.54 -23.29
CA ALA A 53 -18.29 -2.21 -23.03
C ALA A 53 -19.19 -1.57 -21.98
N ARG A 54 -18.61 -1.23 -20.83
CA ARG A 54 -19.32 -0.58 -19.74
C ARG A 54 -19.10 0.92 -19.85
N ASP A 55 -20.17 1.69 -19.81
CA ASP A 55 -20.10 3.16 -19.90
C ASP A 55 -19.59 3.80 -18.59
N GLU A 56 -19.63 3.05 -17.48
CA GLU A 56 -19.23 3.49 -16.14
C GLU A 56 -18.00 2.70 -15.65
N LEU A 57 -17.13 3.36 -14.86
CA LEU A 57 -16.01 2.72 -14.18
C LEU A 57 -16.50 1.74 -13.10
N TYR A 58 -15.88 0.56 -13.08
CA TYR A 58 -16.20 -0.55 -12.21
C TYR A 58 -14.96 -1.03 -11.45
N PHE A 59 -15.14 -1.48 -10.21
CA PHE A 59 -14.03 -1.86 -9.34
C PHE A 59 -14.08 -3.36 -9.00
N VAL A 60 -12.92 -4.01 -9.08
CA VAL A 60 -12.71 -5.36 -8.56
C VAL A 60 -11.63 -5.34 -7.48
N THR A 61 -11.69 -6.29 -6.58
CA THR A 61 -10.65 -6.52 -5.58
C THR A 61 -10.81 -7.93 -5.02
N GLU A 62 -9.91 -8.38 -4.14
CA GLU A 62 -10.06 -9.63 -3.39
C GLU A 62 -10.53 -9.35 -1.96
N GLU A 63 -10.37 -10.33 -1.07
CA GLU A 63 -10.56 -10.15 0.36
C GLU A 63 -9.19 -10.06 1.04
N TYR A 64 -8.78 -8.84 1.37
CA TYR A 64 -7.46 -8.47 1.88
C TYR A 64 -7.59 -7.49 3.07
N PRO A 65 -7.94 -7.97 4.27
CA PRO A 65 -8.03 -7.11 5.45
C PRO A 65 -6.66 -6.53 5.86
N PRO A 66 -6.58 -5.29 6.32
CA PRO A 66 -7.66 -4.33 6.57
C PRO A 66 -7.98 -3.42 5.36
N TYR A 67 -7.45 -3.72 4.17
CA TYR A 67 -7.56 -2.88 2.98
C TYR A 67 -8.90 -3.01 2.26
N ASN A 68 -9.43 -4.22 2.11
CA ASN A 68 -10.67 -4.51 1.38
C ASN A 68 -11.27 -5.84 1.82
N TYR A 69 -12.41 -5.81 2.52
CA TYR A 69 -13.04 -7.02 3.04
C TYR A 69 -14.55 -6.86 3.21
N VAL A 70 -15.27 -7.98 3.35
CA VAL A 70 -16.72 -7.97 3.54
C VAL A 70 -17.05 -8.34 4.97
N GLU A 71 -17.63 -7.40 5.71
CA GLU A 71 -18.12 -7.65 7.07
C GLU A 71 -19.63 -7.37 7.13
N ASN A 72 -20.40 -8.26 7.77
CA ASN A 72 -21.86 -8.14 7.86
C ASN A 72 -22.59 -7.94 6.49
N GLY A 73 -21.96 -8.38 5.40
CA GLY A 73 -22.47 -8.23 4.03
C GLY A 73 -22.14 -6.90 3.34
N MET A 74 -21.37 -6.02 3.97
CA MET A 74 -20.94 -4.73 3.42
C MET A 74 -19.42 -4.72 3.16
N ILE A 75 -19.00 -4.15 2.03
CA ILE A 75 -17.57 -3.98 1.72
C ILE A 75 -17.00 -2.74 2.42
N GLN A 76 -15.85 -2.91 3.08
CA GLN A 76 -15.16 -1.89 3.85
C GLN A 76 -13.63 -2.13 3.87
N GLY A 77 -12.89 -1.23 4.51
CA GLY A 77 -11.42 -1.27 4.61
C GLY A 77 -10.76 -0.02 4.04
N ILE A 78 -9.45 0.11 4.25
CA ILE A 78 -8.66 1.31 3.90
C ILE A 78 -8.82 1.68 2.41
N GLY A 79 -8.62 0.73 1.49
CA GLY A 79 -8.74 0.96 0.05
C GLY A 79 -10.17 1.21 -0.43
N VAL A 80 -11.17 0.77 0.33
CA VAL A 80 -12.60 0.96 0.02
C VAL A 80 -13.05 2.36 0.44
N ASP A 81 -12.67 2.80 1.64
CA ASP A 81 -13.04 4.13 2.13
C ASP A 81 -12.21 5.24 1.49
N LEU A 82 -10.95 4.99 1.13
CA LEU A 82 -10.18 5.90 0.26
C LEU A 82 -10.81 6.02 -1.13
N LEU A 83 -11.31 4.92 -1.72
CA LEU A 83 -12.02 4.95 -3.00
C LEU A 83 -13.30 5.80 -2.93
N ARG A 84 -14.09 5.62 -1.86
CA ARG A 84 -15.28 6.44 -1.58
C ARG A 84 -14.92 7.92 -1.42
N GLY A 85 -13.83 8.23 -0.71
CA GLY A 85 -13.31 9.58 -0.55
C GLY A 85 -12.87 10.20 -1.88
N VAL A 86 -12.14 9.46 -2.71
CA VAL A 86 -11.65 9.92 -4.03
C VAL A 86 -12.80 10.22 -4.97
N ILE A 87 -13.77 9.29 -5.11
CA ILE A 87 -14.95 9.49 -5.98
C ILE A 87 -15.73 10.75 -5.58
N ARG A 88 -15.88 11.00 -4.27
CA ARG A 88 -16.50 12.21 -3.74
C ARG A 88 -15.66 13.46 -3.99
N GLN A 89 -14.34 13.38 -3.84
CA GLN A 89 -13.43 14.51 -4.06
C GLN A 89 -13.32 14.90 -5.54
N MET A 90 -13.53 13.96 -6.46
CA MET A 90 -13.63 14.19 -7.90
C MET A 90 -14.98 14.78 -8.36
N ASP A 91 -15.96 14.96 -7.45
CA ASP A 91 -17.37 15.31 -7.76
C ASP A 91 -17.96 14.44 -8.90
N SER A 92 -17.65 13.14 -8.86
CA SER A 92 -17.89 12.24 -9.99
C SER A 92 -19.25 11.54 -9.92
N THR A 93 -19.82 11.22 -11.08
CA THR A 93 -21.03 10.39 -11.19
C THR A 93 -20.76 8.89 -11.07
N ILE A 94 -19.50 8.48 -10.85
CA ILE A 94 -19.10 7.07 -10.67
C ILE A 94 -19.67 6.55 -9.34
N SER A 95 -20.37 5.43 -9.36
CA SER A 95 -20.90 4.78 -8.16
C SER A 95 -19.76 4.17 -7.33
N SER A 96 -19.61 4.66 -6.10
CA SER A 96 -18.64 4.14 -5.12
C SER A 96 -19.02 2.78 -4.52
N ASP A 97 -20.23 2.28 -4.81
CA ASP A 97 -20.69 0.92 -4.47
C ASP A 97 -20.55 -0.05 -5.65
N ASN A 98 -20.02 0.37 -6.80
CA ASN A 98 -19.78 -0.46 -7.99
C ASN A 98 -18.53 -1.36 -7.85
N ILE A 99 -18.37 -1.98 -6.67
CA ILE A 99 -17.23 -2.80 -6.27
C ILE A 99 -17.64 -4.26 -6.16
N ARG A 100 -16.83 -5.20 -6.66
CA ARG A 100 -17.02 -6.64 -6.44
C ARG A 100 -15.75 -7.35 -5.97
N VAL A 101 -15.87 -7.97 -4.80
CA VAL A 101 -14.89 -8.90 -4.23
C VAL A 101 -14.93 -10.23 -4.98
N LEU A 102 -13.77 -10.71 -5.42
CA LEU A 102 -13.57 -11.90 -6.23
C LEU A 102 -12.21 -12.56 -5.88
N PRO A 103 -12.00 -13.87 -6.11
CA PRO A 103 -10.67 -14.48 -5.97
C PRO A 103 -9.63 -13.76 -6.86
N TRP A 104 -8.42 -13.53 -6.34
CA TRP A 104 -7.38 -12.68 -6.96
C TRP A 104 -7.22 -12.90 -8.46
N SER A 105 -6.93 -14.13 -8.91
CA SER A 105 -6.76 -14.48 -10.33
C SER A 105 -7.91 -14.00 -11.23
N ARG A 106 -9.15 -14.01 -10.73
CA ARG A 106 -10.34 -13.59 -11.49
C ARG A 106 -10.53 -12.08 -11.47
N ALA A 107 -10.23 -11.39 -10.37
CA ALA A 107 -10.17 -9.93 -10.35
C ALA A 107 -9.09 -9.44 -11.34
N TYR A 108 -7.88 -10.00 -11.26
CA TYR A 108 -6.73 -9.70 -12.09
C TYR A 108 -6.96 -9.99 -13.58
N GLU A 109 -7.72 -11.05 -13.92
CA GLU A 109 -8.14 -11.32 -15.29
C GLU A 109 -9.13 -10.28 -15.83
N ILE A 110 -10.13 -9.88 -15.03
CA ILE A 110 -11.15 -8.92 -15.45
C ILE A 110 -10.52 -7.57 -15.76
N VAL A 111 -9.69 -7.02 -14.87
CA VAL A 111 -9.10 -5.68 -15.06
C VAL A 111 -8.20 -5.61 -16.31
N GLN A 112 -7.58 -6.71 -16.75
CA GLN A 112 -6.80 -6.73 -17.99
C GLN A 112 -7.67 -6.78 -19.26
N LYS A 113 -8.84 -7.42 -19.19
CA LYS A 113 -9.68 -7.74 -20.37
C LYS A 113 -10.88 -6.81 -20.55
N GLU A 114 -11.43 -6.28 -19.48
CA GLU A 114 -12.65 -5.46 -19.50
C GLU A 114 -12.29 -3.97 -19.35
N ASN A 115 -12.62 -3.19 -20.38
CA ASN A 115 -12.49 -1.72 -20.36
C ASN A 115 -13.27 -1.11 -19.18
N ASN A 116 -12.86 0.07 -18.73
CA ASN A 116 -13.48 0.79 -17.61
C ASN A 116 -13.58 -0.09 -16.34
N THR A 117 -12.53 -0.87 -16.07
CA THR A 117 -12.33 -1.57 -14.81
C THR A 117 -11.04 -1.09 -14.14
N ALA A 118 -11.04 -1.02 -12.81
CA ALA A 118 -9.83 -0.97 -11.99
C ALA A 118 -9.83 -2.10 -10.94
N ILE A 119 -8.64 -2.62 -10.64
CA ILE A 119 -8.38 -3.42 -9.44
C ILE A 119 -7.71 -2.54 -8.39
N PHE A 120 -7.87 -2.85 -7.10
CA PHE A 120 -7.21 -2.08 -6.04
C PHE A 120 -6.75 -2.96 -4.87
N ALA A 121 -5.89 -2.38 -4.05
CA ALA A 121 -4.96 -3.07 -3.15
C ALA A 121 -4.00 -4.00 -3.93
N THR A 122 -3.42 -3.47 -5.01
CA THR A 122 -2.50 -4.22 -5.89
C THR A 122 -1.07 -3.71 -5.75
N VAL A 123 -0.14 -4.63 -5.46
CA VAL A 123 1.30 -4.36 -5.51
C VAL A 123 1.76 -4.07 -6.94
N ARG A 124 2.51 -2.98 -7.11
CA ARG A 124 3.03 -2.46 -8.39
C ARG A 124 4.39 -3.04 -8.74
N LEU A 125 4.38 -4.29 -9.23
CA LEU A 125 5.60 -4.96 -9.71
C LEU A 125 6.04 -4.46 -11.09
N ALA A 126 7.34 -4.46 -11.35
CA ALA A 126 7.92 -4.04 -12.64
C ALA A 126 7.39 -4.86 -13.85
N GLU A 127 7.04 -6.13 -13.66
CA GLU A 127 6.42 -6.97 -14.70
C GLU A 127 4.94 -6.64 -14.98
N ARG A 128 4.30 -5.88 -14.08
CA ARG A 128 2.91 -5.42 -14.19
C ARG A 128 2.80 -3.98 -14.72
N GLU A 129 3.89 -3.21 -14.72
CA GLU A 129 3.91 -1.78 -15.01
C GLU A 129 3.18 -1.43 -16.32
N ASP A 130 3.58 -2.06 -17.44
CA ASP A 130 3.01 -1.86 -18.78
C ASP A 130 1.60 -2.48 -18.98
N LEU A 131 1.06 -3.20 -18.00
CA LEU A 131 -0.26 -3.86 -18.09
C LEU A 131 -1.41 -2.94 -17.67
N PHE A 132 -1.12 -1.93 -16.85
CA PHE A 132 -2.10 -1.08 -16.17
C PHE A 132 -1.73 0.40 -16.24
N LYS A 133 -2.62 1.25 -15.73
CA LYS A 133 -2.28 2.61 -15.28
C LYS A 133 -2.48 2.69 -13.78
N TRP A 134 -1.67 3.47 -13.07
CA TRP A 134 -1.56 3.38 -11.62
C TRP A 134 -1.92 4.70 -10.95
N ALA A 135 -2.68 4.65 -9.85
CA ALA A 135 -2.84 5.76 -8.90
C ALA A 135 -2.68 5.25 -7.46
N GLY A 136 -1.99 6.00 -6.61
CA GLY A 136 -1.57 5.58 -5.28
C GLY A 136 -0.30 6.31 -4.79
N PRO A 137 0.31 5.86 -3.69
CA PRO A 137 -0.07 4.69 -2.90
C PRO A 137 -1.30 4.91 -2.01
N LEU A 138 -2.05 3.84 -1.76
CA LEU A 138 -3.18 3.81 -0.81
C LEU A 138 -2.79 3.21 0.56
N GLY A 139 -1.64 2.54 0.64
CA GLY A 139 -1.15 1.78 1.78
C GLY A 139 0.09 0.96 1.38
N SER A 140 0.70 0.24 2.33
CA SER A 140 1.79 -0.71 2.03
C SER A 140 1.49 -2.11 2.57
N ASP A 141 2.01 -3.12 1.88
CA ASP A 141 1.85 -4.54 2.17
C ASP A 141 3.22 -5.16 2.50
N ARG A 142 3.46 -5.40 3.79
CA ARG A 142 4.65 -6.14 4.25
C ARG A 142 4.42 -7.63 4.02
N LYS A 143 5.08 -8.18 2.99
CA LYS A 143 5.01 -9.60 2.62
C LYS A 143 5.92 -10.43 3.53
N VAL A 144 5.37 -11.48 4.11
CA VAL A 144 6.01 -12.33 5.11
C VAL A 144 5.81 -13.80 4.80
N VAL A 145 6.75 -14.63 5.25
CA VAL A 145 6.60 -16.08 5.29
C VAL A 145 6.19 -16.50 6.69
N PHE A 146 5.03 -17.13 6.76
CA PHE A 146 4.46 -17.74 7.94
C PHE A 146 4.92 -19.20 8.08
N ALA A 147 5.16 -19.63 9.32
CA ALA A 147 5.31 -21.02 9.71
C ALA A 147 4.36 -21.32 10.88
N ASP A 148 4.05 -22.59 11.12
CA ASP A 148 3.45 -23.00 12.39
C ASP A 148 4.37 -22.56 13.54
N LYS A 149 3.79 -21.99 14.61
CA LYS A 149 4.56 -21.39 15.70
C LYS A 149 5.47 -22.42 16.42
N ASP A 150 5.01 -23.66 16.56
CA ASP A 150 5.67 -24.75 17.29
C ASP A 150 6.63 -25.56 16.39
N SER A 151 6.58 -25.39 15.06
CA SER A 151 7.40 -26.07 14.04
C SER A 151 8.92 -26.09 14.24
N GLY A 152 9.47 -25.21 15.09
CA GLY A 152 10.90 -25.01 15.25
C GLY A 152 11.62 -24.40 14.04
N ILE A 153 10.92 -24.10 12.94
CA ILE A 153 11.52 -23.48 11.74
C ILE A 153 11.97 -22.06 12.04
N GLY A 154 13.10 -21.67 11.47
CA GLY A 154 13.62 -20.30 11.37
C GLY A 154 14.43 -20.14 10.09
N ILE A 155 14.37 -18.96 9.48
CA ILE A 155 15.02 -18.61 8.21
C ILE A 155 16.06 -17.53 8.51
N THR A 156 17.29 -17.71 8.04
CA THR A 156 18.43 -16.81 8.31
C THR A 156 19.06 -16.23 7.05
N ASP A 157 19.00 -16.99 5.95
CA ASP A 157 19.32 -16.57 4.59
C ASP A 157 18.08 -16.83 3.71
N PRO A 158 17.79 -16.01 2.67
CA PRO A 158 16.63 -16.26 1.79
C PRO A 158 16.65 -17.66 1.17
N GLY A 159 17.85 -18.23 0.90
CA GLY A 159 18.03 -19.58 0.39
C GLY A 159 17.75 -20.70 1.41
N ASP A 160 17.49 -20.39 2.69
CA ASP A 160 16.95 -21.38 3.64
C ASP A 160 15.51 -21.78 3.27
N LEU A 161 14.75 -20.90 2.59
CA LEU A 161 13.36 -21.14 2.18
C LEU A 161 13.23 -22.30 1.17
N ASP A 162 14.23 -22.52 0.31
CA ASP A 162 14.21 -23.54 -0.76
C ASP A 162 14.32 -24.99 -0.23
N ARG A 163 14.35 -25.16 1.11
CA ARG A 163 14.27 -26.46 1.80
C ARG A 163 12.83 -26.88 2.12
N TYR A 164 11.86 -26.02 1.86
CA TYR A 164 10.49 -26.10 2.37
C TYR A 164 9.47 -25.95 1.24
N ARG A 165 8.30 -26.56 1.41
CA ARG A 165 7.16 -26.37 0.51
C ARG A 165 6.38 -25.14 0.96
N ILE A 166 6.23 -24.15 0.07
CA ILE A 166 5.68 -22.83 0.39
C ILE A 166 4.32 -22.64 -0.30
N GLY A 167 3.25 -22.52 0.49
CA GLY A 167 1.93 -22.16 0.00
C GLY A 167 1.82 -20.69 -0.40
N VAL A 168 1.20 -20.41 -1.55
CA VAL A 168 1.03 -19.05 -2.09
C VAL A 168 -0.31 -18.89 -2.80
N VAL A 169 -0.85 -17.66 -2.84
CA VAL A 169 -2.01 -17.35 -3.67
C VAL A 169 -1.59 -17.33 -5.14
N LYS A 170 -2.33 -18.03 -5.99
CA LYS A 170 -2.02 -18.14 -7.42
C LYS A 170 -2.11 -16.76 -8.09
N ASP A 171 -1.08 -16.43 -8.87
CA ASP A 171 -0.93 -15.16 -9.60
C ASP A 171 -0.73 -13.90 -8.69
N ASP A 172 -0.61 -14.05 -7.37
CA ASP A 172 -0.27 -12.95 -6.42
C ASP A 172 1.22 -12.54 -6.53
N ALA A 173 1.52 -11.32 -6.08
CA ALA A 173 2.88 -10.79 -5.99
C ALA A 173 3.83 -11.65 -5.16
N ALA A 174 3.35 -12.33 -4.11
CA ALA A 174 4.18 -13.23 -3.30
C ALA A 174 4.85 -14.35 -4.13
N TYR A 175 4.19 -14.83 -5.19
CA TYR A 175 4.78 -15.82 -6.11
C TYR A 175 5.96 -15.21 -6.86
N THR A 176 5.80 -14.04 -7.48
CA THR A 176 6.87 -13.34 -8.22
C THR A 176 8.04 -12.98 -7.31
N GLN A 177 7.78 -12.52 -6.09
CA GLN A 177 8.82 -12.10 -5.14
C GLN A 177 9.67 -13.29 -4.66
N LEU A 178 9.06 -14.46 -4.39
CA LEU A 178 9.83 -15.68 -4.08
C LEU A 178 10.69 -16.13 -5.27
N LEU A 179 10.21 -16.00 -6.51
CA LEU A 179 11.05 -16.26 -7.70
C LEU A 179 12.18 -15.24 -7.86
N ALA A 180 11.96 -13.97 -7.48
CA ALA A 180 13.00 -12.94 -7.50
C ALA A 180 14.09 -13.18 -6.45
N LEU A 181 13.74 -13.81 -5.30
CA LEU A 181 14.70 -14.31 -4.30
C LEU A 181 15.40 -15.61 -4.74
N GLY A 182 14.99 -16.22 -5.86
CA GLY A 182 15.64 -17.40 -6.45
C GLY A 182 15.13 -18.75 -5.96
N ILE A 183 13.95 -18.80 -5.32
CA ILE A 183 13.31 -20.05 -4.87
C ILE A 183 12.84 -20.88 -6.08
N ASP A 184 13.03 -22.20 -6.05
CA ASP A 184 12.62 -23.07 -7.16
C ASP A 184 11.08 -23.13 -7.28
N PRO A 185 10.49 -22.91 -8.48
CA PRO A 185 9.04 -22.99 -8.68
C PRO A 185 8.39 -24.31 -8.24
N SER A 186 9.14 -25.41 -8.17
CA SER A 186 8.63 -26.72 -7.72
C SER A 186 8.45 -26.82 -6.19
N ASN A 187 9.06 -25.92 -5.42
CA ASN A 187 8.80 -25.76 -3.99
C ASN A 187 7.52 -24.92 -3.71
N LEU A 188 7.00 -24.18 -4.70
CA LEU A 188 5.83 -23.32 -4.55
C LEU A 188 4.51 -24.07 -4.82
N VAL A 189 3.56 -23.95 -3.89
CA VAL A 189 2.24 -24.60 -3.98
C VAL A 189 1.15 -23.53 -4.11
N ALA A 190 0.79 -23.22 -5.36
CA ALA A 190 -0.15 -22.15 -5.68
C ALA A 190 -1.63 -22.58 -5.55
N MET A 191 -2.39 -21.89 -4.69
CA MET A 191 -3.81 -22.14 -4.42
C MET A 191 -4.69 -20.92 -4.73
N GLY A 192 -5.99 -21.14 -4.92
CA GLY A 192 -6.93 -20.08 -5.33
C GLY A 192 -7.45 -19.17 -4.21
N THR A 193 -7.27 -19.54 -2.93
CA THR A 193 -7.73 -18.78 -1.75
C THR A 193 -6.82 -19.07 -0.54
N VAL A 194 -6.72 -18.14 0.40
CA VAL A 194 -5.89 -18.30 1.61
C VAL A 194 -6.38 -19.42 2.55
N PRO A 195 -7.69 -19.60 2.83
CA PRO A 195 -8.15 -20.74 3.63
C PRO A 195 -7.73 -22.11 3.06
N ALA A 196 -7.64 -22.24 1.73
CA ALA A 196 -7.15 -23.48 1.11
C ALA A 196 -5.62 -23.66 1.25
N ILE A 197 -4.86 -22.59 1.45
CA ILE A 197 -3.44 -22.66 1.83
C ILE A 197 -3.31 -23.11 3.29
N ILE A 198 -4.10 -22.52 4.19
CA ILE A 198 -4.10 -22.87 5.62
C ILE A 198 -4.48 -24.35 5.81
N SER A 199 -5.47 -24.89 5.09
CA SER A 199 -5.77 -26.33 5.17
C SER A 199 -4.62 -27.23 4.68
N LEU A 200 -3.85 -26.83 3.66
CA LEU A 200 -2.64 -27.59 3.27
C LEU A 200 -1.54 -27.55 4.33
N MET A 201 -1.49 -26.48 5.13
CA MET A 201 -0.58 -26.33 6.27
C MET A 201 -1.00 -27.24 7.42
N GLU A 202 -2.29 -27.26 7.77
CA GLU A 202 -2.89 -28.15 8.78
C GLU A 202 -2.75 -29.65 8.40
N GLU A 203 -2.81 -29.98 7.10
CA GLU A 203 -2.56 -31.33 6.57
C GLU A 203 -1.07 -31.73 6.56
N GLY A 204 -0.14 -30.79 6.80
CA GLY A 204 1.30 -31.03 6.62
C GLY A 204 1.72 -31.25 5.16
N THR A 205 0.93 -30.76 4.21
CA THR A 205 1.26 -30.78 2.77
C THR A 205 2.24 -29.66 2.40
N ILE A 206 2.21 -28.54 3.13
CA ILE A 206 3.20 -27.44 3.06
C ILE A 206 3.82 -27.19 4.42
N ASP A 207 5.06 -26.69 4.44
CA ASP A 207 5.80 -26.38 5.68
C ASP A 207 5.75 -24.88 6.03
N LEU A 208 5.46 -24.03 5.03
CA LEU A 208 5.46 -22.58 5.07
C LEU A 208 4.34 -22.01 4.19
N TRP A 209 3.94 -20.76 4.39
CA TRP A 209 3.15 -20.00 3.40
C TRP A 209 3.51 -18.52 3.37
N CYS A 210 3.40 -17.89 2.19
CA CYS A 210 3.81 -16.50 1.99
C CYS A 210 2.62 -15.60 1.61
N TYR A 211 2.40 -14.53 2.37
CA TYR A 211 1.30 -13.58 2.19
C TYR A 211 1.60 -12.23 2.88
N GLY A 212 0.68 -11.26 2.88
CA GLY A 212 0.84 -10.04 3.68
C GLY A 212 0.59 -10.29 5.16
N ASP A 213 1.33 -9.63 6.06
CA ASP A 213 1.29 -9.92 7.50
C ASP A 213 -0.13 -9.72 8.08
N LEU A 214 -0.74 -8.54 7.89
CA LEU A 214 -2.05 -8.20 8.46
C LEU A 214 -3.19 -9.08 7.90
N ALA A 215 -3.21 -9.29 6.58
CA ALA A 215 -4.20 -10.14 5.93
C ALA A 215 -4.01 -11.62 6.31
N GLY A 216 -2.76 -12.06 6.46
CA GLY A 216 -2.41 -13.40 6.90
C GLY A 216 -2.86 -13.70 8.33
N ARG A 217 -2.63 -12.76 9.27
CA ARG A 217 -3.12 -12.88 10.66
C ARG A 217 -4.64 -12.86 10.76
N TYR A 218 -5.33 -12.08 9.92
CA TYR A 218 -6.79 -12.16 9.83
C TYR A 218 -7.25 -13.55 9.37
N TYR A 219 -6.62 -14.12 8.34
CA TYR A 219 -6.97 -15.47 7.88
C TYR A 219 -6.60 -16.56 8.90
N ALA A 220 -5.48 -16.42 9.62
CA ALA A 220 -5.14 -17.27 10.75
C ALA A 220 -6.24 -17.22 11.84
N GLY A 221 -6.66 -16.01 12.25
CA GLY A 221 -7.68 -15.82 13.27
C GLY A 221 -9.08 -16.31 12.85
N THR A 222 -9.47 -16.15 11.58
CA THR A 222 -10.78 -16.60 11.09
C THR A 222 -10.87 -18.10 10.80
N VAL A 223 -9.76 -18.76 10.46
CA VAL A 223 -9.73 -20.22 10.23
C VAL A 223 -9.42 -21.00 11.52
N THR A 224 -8.40 -20.61 12.27
CA THR A 224 -7.92 -21.35 13.46
C THR A 224 -8.53 -20.88 14.79
N GLY A 225 -9.05 -19.65 14.82
CA GLY A 225 -9.47 -18.96 16.05
C GLY A 225 -8.38 -18.14 16.74
N ASP A 226 -7.12 -18.20 16.27
CA ASP A 226 -5.97 -17.47 16.84
C ASP A 226 -5.18 -16.72 15.74
N PRO A 227 -5.17 -15.37 15.74
CA PRO A 227 -4.38 -14.57 14.80
C PRO A 227 -2.87 -14.77 14.89
N SER A 228 -2.35 -15.35 15.98
CA SER A 228 -0.94 -15.66 16.21
C SER A 228 -0.63 -17.16 16.14
N TYR A 229 -1.55 -17.98 15.60
CA TYR A 229 -1.32 -19.41 15.37
C TYR A 229 -0.08 -19.68 14.52
N PHE A 230 0.15 -18.83 13.51
CA PHE A 230 1.35 -18.84 12.68
C PHE A 230 2.30 -17.71 13.09
N LYS A 231 3.58 -18.04 13.25
CA LYS A 231 4.65 -17.05 13.45
C LYS A 231 5.22 -16.60 12.10
N VAL A 232 5.70 -15.36 12.03
CA VAL A 232 6.54 -14.92 10.91
C VAL A 232 7.95 -15.50 11.08
N VAL A 233 8.46 -16.19 10.06
CA VAL A 233 9.86 -16.70 10.03
C VAL A 233 10.77 -15.94 9.09
N TYR A 234 10.21 -15.19 8.14
CA TYR A 234 10.94 -14.34 7.20
C TYR A 234 10.06 -13.18 6.72
N THR A 235 10.66 -12.04 6.39
CA THR A 235 9.98 -10.91 5.70
C THR A 235 10.69 -10.71 4.37
N LEU A 236 9.94 -10.61 3.27
CA LEU A 236 10.49 -10.45 1.92
C LEU A 236 10.83 -8.99 1.67
N ASP A 237 9.80 -8.15 1.62
CA ASP A 237 9.89 -6.70 1.49
C ASP A 237 8.57 -6.04 1.92
N SER A 238 8.52 -4.71 1.93
CA SER A 238 7.30 -3.91 2.09
C SER A 238 7.00 -3.13 0.82
N GLU A 239 5.86 -3.41 0.20
CA GLU A 239 5.52 -2.89 -1.13
C GLU A 239 4.28 -2.01 -1.12
N ASP A 240 4.26 -0.97 -1.94
CA ASP A 240 3.12 -0.08 -2.01
C ASP A 240 1.93 -0.66 -2.80
N LEU A 241 0.75 -0.43 -2.24
CA LEU A 241 -0.55 -0.81 -2.78
C LEU A 241 -1.16 0.33 -3.59
N TYR A 242 -1.68 0.00 -4.77
CA TYR A 242 -2.23 0.96 -5.72
C TYR A 242 -3.64 0.58 -6.19
N TYR A 243 -4.30 1.56 -6.81
CA TYR A 243 -5.39 1.37 -7.76
C TYR A 243 -4.77 1.16 -9.14
N ALA A 244 -4.96 -0.02 -9.73
CA ALA A 244 -4.46 -0.39 -11.05
C ALA A 244 -5.62 -0.45 -12.04
N PHE A 245 -5.69 0.53 -12.94
CA PHE A 245 -6.72 0.70 -13.95
C PHE A 245 -6.38 -0.10 -15.20
N ASN A 246 -7.42 -0.62 -15.89
CA ASN A 246 -7.27 -1.14 -17.24
C ASN A 246 -6.56 -0.10 -18.13
N LYS A 247 -5.55 -0.51 -18.91
CA LYS A 247 -4.71 0.39 -19.72
C LYS A 247 -5.46 1.27 -20.74
N ASN A 248 -6.70 0.92 -21.10
CA ASN A 248 -7.55 1.71 -22.00
C ASN A 248 -8.29 2.85 -21.27
N THR A 249 -8.23 2.91 -19.94
CA THR A 249 -8.71 4.04 -19.12
C THR A 249 -7.97 5.33 -19.53
N SER A 250 -8.67 6.46 -19.59
CA SER A 250 -8.06 7.73 -19.99
C SER A 250 -7.05 8.23 -18.96
N ASP A 251 -5.95 8.83 -19.41
CA ASP A 251 -4.93 9.40 -18.51
C ASP A 251 -5.52 10.51 -17.63
N GLN A 252 -6.44 11.31 -18.17
CA GLN A 252 -7.19 12.32 -17.42
C GLN A 252 -7.97 11.71 -16.23
N THR A 253 -8.56 10.53 -16.40
CA THR A 253 -9.26 9.81 -15.31
C THR A 253 -8.28 9.39 -14.22
N VAL A 254 -7.10 8.87 -14.59
CA VAL A 254 -6.10 8.38 -13.64
C VAL A 254 -5.42 9.55 -12.91
N SER A 255 -5.08 10.64 -13.62
CA SER A 255 -4.55 11.87 -12.99
C SER A 255 -5.55 12.50 -12.03
N ALA A 256 -6.83 12.62 -12.40
CA ALA A 256 -7.84 13.16 -11.49
C ALA A 256 -8.06 12.26 -10.24
N PHE A 257 -7.90 10.94 -10.39
CA PHE A 257 -7.93 10.00 -9.26
C PHE A 257 -6.71 10.17 -8.34
N GLN A 258 -5.51 10.36 -8.91
CA GLN A 258 -4.30 10.66 -8.15
C GLN A 258 -4.40 11.99 -7.41
N GLU A 259 -4.78 13.09 -8.09
CA GLU A 259 -4.93 14.42 -7.50
C GLU A 259 -5.91 14.41 -6.32
N ALA A 260 -7.04 13.70 -6.46
CA ALA A 260 -8.01 13.51 -5.39
C ALA A 260 -7.44 12.71 -4.21
N LEU A 261 -6.68 11.63 -4.46
CA LEU A 261 -6.04 10.84 -3.42
C LEU A 261 -4.93 11.62 -2.69
N ASP A 262 -4.16 12.42 -3.43
CA ASP A 262 -3.15 13.33 -2.88
C ASP A 262 -3.79 14.38 -1.95
N THR A 263 -4.97 14.91 -2.30
CA THR A 263 -5.76 15.76 -1.39
C THR A 263 -6.18 14.99 -0.14
N LEU A 264 -6.75 13.78 -0.25
CA LEU A 264 -7.12 12.99 0.94
C LEU A 264 -5.93 12.71 1.87
N ARG A 265 -4.73 12.54 1.30
CA ARG A 265 -3.49 12.26 2.04
C ARG A 265 -2.89 13.49 2.72
N HIS A 266 -2.78 14.61 1.99
CA HIS A 266 -1.95 15.75 2.39
C HIS A 266 -2.73 16.98 2.86
N GLU A 267 -4.04 17.08 2.60
CA GLU A 267 -4.84 18.27 2.93
C GLU A 267 -5.74 18.00 4.14
N PRO A 268 -5.43 18.58 5.32
CA PRO A 268 -6.26 18.42 6.51
C PRO A 268 -7.50 19.31 6.44
N ASP A 269 -8.60 18.83 7.00
CA ASP A 269 -9.81 19.65 7.14
C ASP A 269 -9.75 20.60 8.34
N SER A 270 -10.90 21.16 8.72
CA SER A 270 -11.03 22.07 9.86
C SER A 270 -10.54 21.47 11.20
N THR A 271 -10.49 20.15 11.35
CA THR A 271 -9.97 19.45 12.54
C THR A 271 -8.45 19.35 12.58
N GLY A 272 -7.74 19.58 11.46
CA GLY A 272 -6.27 19.51 11.37
C GLY A 272 -5.71 18.12 11.07
N VAL A 273 -6.61 17.17 10.78
CA VAL A 273 -6.30 15.78 10.43
C VAL A 273 -6.76 15.54 8.99
N THR A 274 -6.00 14.76 8.21
CA THR A 274 -6.36 14.40 6.82
C THR A 274 -7.32 13.20 6.79
N GLU A 275 -8.04 13.01 5.69
CA GLU A 275 -9.00 11.92 5.60
C GLU A 275 -8.31 10.55 5.55
N TYR A 276 -7.17 10.48 4.86
CA TYR A 276 -6.28 9.32 4.88
C TYR A 276 -5.86 8.95 6.31
N GLN A 277 -5.41 9.92 7.12
CA GLN A 277 -5.02 9.67 8.51
C GLN A 277 -6.17 9.04 9.32
N ARG A 278 -7.40 9.54 9.19
CA ARG A 278 -8.58 8.98 9.87
C ARG A 278 -8.96 7.59 9.37
N ILE A 279 -8.81 7.31 8.09
CA ILE A 279 -9.10 5.98 7.52
C ILE A 279 -8.06 4.97 8.01
N VAL A 280 -6.78 5.27 7.88
CA VAL A 280 -5.70 4.38 8.35
C VAL A 280 -5.79 4.15 9.86
N TYR A 281 -5.95 5.20 10.67
CA TYR A 281 -6.08 5.05 12.12
C TYR A 281 -7.31 4.23 12.55
N ARG A 282 -8.44 4.32 11.83
CA ARG A 282 -9.63 3.50 12.12
C ARG A 282 -9.36 2.00 11.93
N TYR A 283 -8.62 1.64 10.89
CA TYR A 283 -8.47 0.26 10.44
C TYR A 283 -7.17 -0.42 10.89
N ALA A 284 -6.11 0.36 11.14
CA ALA A 284 -4.78 -0.13 11.54
C ALA A 284 -4.26 0.48 12.86
N GLY A 285 -5.00 1.41 13.48
CA GLY A 285 -4.63 2.01 14.77
C GLY A 285 -3.35 2.84 14.71
N VAL A 286 -2.50 2.67 15.74
CA VAL A 286 -1.11 3.15 15.73
C VAL A 286 -0.22 1.95 15.37
N SER A 287 0.41 2.02 14.21
CA SER A 287 1.41 1.07 13.74
C SER A 287 2.75 1.31 14.46
N CYS A 288 3.60 0.27 14.53
CA CYS A 288 4.98 0.39 14.99
C CYS A 288 5.97 0.32 13.81
N LEU A 289 7.21 0.76 14.03
CA LEU A 289 8.29 0.77 13.05
C LEU A 289 9.50 -0.03 13.57
N PRO A 290 10.34 -0.60 12.69
CA PRO A 290 11.72 -0.93 13.04
C PRO A 290 12.47 0.30 13.57
N ASP A 291 13.62 0.10 14.23
CA ASP A 291 14.49 1.22 14.62
C ASP A 291 14.92 2.03 13.39
N SER A 292 14.54 3.31 13.37
CA SER A 292 14.87 4.25 12.31
C SER A 292 16.33 4.72 12.33
N GLY A 293 17.07 4.46 13.40
CA GLY A 293 18.42 5.00 13.62
C GLY A 293 18.46 6.51 13.88
N ILE A 294 17.30 7.18 13.99
CA ILE A 294 17.22 8.59 14.37
C ILE A 294 17.28 8.69 15.90
N THR A 295 18.32 9.35 16.40
CA THR A 295 18.55 9.54 17.84
C THR A 295 18.05 10.92 18.29
N ALA A 296 17.89 11.09 19.61
CA ALA A 296 17.63 12.40 20.21
C ALA A 296 18.71 13.45 19.86
N ASP A 297 19.97 13.02 19.69
CA ASP A 297 21.09 13.88 19.29
C ASP A 297 20.96 14.34 17.81
N HIS A 298 20.46 13.48 16.91
CA HIS A 298 20.17 13.87 15.53
C HIS A 298 19.06 14.92 15.46
N VAL A 299 17.97 14.72 16.23
CA VAL A 299 16.82 15.63 16.29
C VAL A 299 17.20 16.99 16.90
N THR A 300 17.84 16.99 18.07
CA THR A 300 18.25 18.22 18.77
C THR A 300 19.29 19.00 17.97
N GLY A 301 20.29 18.30 17.41
CA GLY A 301 21.29 18.90 16.54
C GLY A 301 20.71 19.57 15.29
N LEU A 302 19.69 18.98 14.67
CA LEU A 302 19.00 19.58 13.52
C LEU A 302 18.17 20.81 13.91
N VAL A 303 17.48 20.76 15.05
CA VAL A 303 16.72 21.92 15.58
C VAL A 303 17.66 23.07 15.94
N ASP A 304 18.76 22.82 16.64
CA ASP A 304 19.72 23.85 17.04
C ASP A 304 20.47 24.44 15.83
N LEU A 305 20.82 23.62 14.83
CA LEU A 305 21.39 24.08 13.55
C LEU A 305 20.41 24.98 12.79
N THR A 306 19.13 24.59 12.76
CA THR A 306 18.07 25.37 12.10
C THR A 306 17.79 26.68 12.81
N ALA A 307 17.77 26.68 14.15
CA ALA A 307 17.63 27.89 14.95
C ALA A 307 18.78 28.87 14.65
N GLY A 308 20.04 28.41 14.61
CA GLY A 308 21.18 29.24 14.23
C GLY A 308 21.05 29.84 12.81
N TYR A 309 20.57 29.07 11.83
CA TYR A 309 20.31 29.61 10.49
C TYR A 309 19.17 30.64 10.46
N MET A 310 18.16 30.54 11.33
CA MET A 310 17.11 31.56 11.46
C MET A 310 17.58 32.81 12.24
N GLU A 311 18.47 32.65 13.21
CA GLU A 311 19.14 33.75 13.93
C GLU A 311 20.01 34.61 12.97
N ASP A 312 20.54 34.01 11.89
CA ASP A 312 21.26 34.72 10.80
C ASP A 312 20.32 35.22 9.67
N ASP A 313 19.46 34.37 9.10
CA ASP A 313 18.62 34.63 7.93
C ASP A 313 17.26 33.89 8.01
N THR A 314 16.28 34.46 8.72
CA THR A 314 14.91 33.89 8.77
C THR A 314 14.34 33.64 7.36
N PRO A 315 14.28 34.65 6.45
CA PRO A 315 13.54 34.48 5.19
C PRO A 315 14.20 33.48 4.25
N GLY A 316 15.54 33.48 4.16
CA GLY A 316 16.28 32.48 3.39
C GLY A 316 16.15 31.08 3.98
N THR A 317 16.20 30.95 5.30
CA THR A 317 16.08 29.64 5.98
C THR A 317 14.69 29.03 5.82
N LEU A 318 13.62 29.80 6.04
CA LEU A 318 12.24 29.33 5.80
C LEU A 318 12.03 28.91 4.32
N ALA A 319 12.59 29.65 3.36
CA ALA A 319 12.52 29.28 1.95
C ALA A 319 13.24 27.96 1.63
N ARG A 320 14.39 27.69 2.28
CA ARG A 320 15.16 26.44 2.10
C ARG A 320 14.50 25.24 2.78
N ILE A 321 13.89 25.41 3.95
CA ILE A 321 13.05 24.38 4.60
C ILE A 321 11.91 24.00 3.66
N ASN A 322 11.15 24.99 3.17
CA ASN A 322 10.01 24.78 2.26
C ASN A 322 10.38 24.26 0.86
N ALA A 323 11.67 24.24 0.51
CA ALA A 323 12.20 23.63 -0.70
C ALA A 323 12.68 22.18 -0.49
N GLY A 324 12.51 21.61 0.72
CA GLY A 324 12.96 20.26 1.06
C GLY A 324 14.48 20.10 1.04
N GLU A 325 15.24 21.17 1.31
CA GLU A 325 16.70 21.11 1.28
C GLU A 325 17.27 20.34 2.47
N HIS A 326 18.32 19.55 2.22
CA HIS A 326 19.17 19.02 3.28
C HIS A 326 19.96 20.16 3.95
N PRO A 327 20.06 20.19 5.30
CA PRO A 327 19.66 19.14 6.24
C PRO A 327 18.21 19.26 6.79
N PHE A 328 17.43 20.27 6.37
CA PHE A 328 16.08 20.51 6.87
C PHE A 328 15.07 19.42 6.49
N TRP A 329 15.26 18.77 5.36
CA TRP A 329 14.78 17.42 5.11
C TRP A 329 16.00 16.55 4.85
N ASP A 330 16.20 15.50 5.65
CA ASP A 330 17.31 14.61 5.37
C ASP A 330 17.08 13.81 4.07
N ARG A 331 18.19 13.38 3.45
CA ARG A 331 18.22 12.71 2.14
C ARG A 331 18.46 11.21 2.23
N ASP A 332 19.08 10.76 3.31
CA ASP A 332 19.41 9.37 3.55
C ASP A 332 18.36 8.73 4.50
N ASN A 333 17.70 9.52 5.35
CA ASN A 333 16.53 9.09 6.13
C ASN A 333 15.43 10.17 6.22
N ARG A 334 14.38 10.01 5.38
CA ARG A 334 13.25 10.95 5.24
C ARG A 334 12.42 11.20 6.50
N ALA A 335 12.52 10.34 7.51
CA ALA A 335 11.82 10.51 8.78
C ALA A 335 12.41 11.66 9.65
N LEU A 336 13.65 12.11 9.37
CA LEU A 336 14.26 13.28 9.99
C LEU A 336 14.02 14.54 9.13
N TYR A 337 13.17 15.44 9.63
CA TYR A 337 12.80 16.67 8.92
C TYR A 337 12.37 17.79 9.87
N VAL A 338 12.34 19.03 9.36
CA VAL A 338 12.06 20.27 10.09
C VAL A 338 10.68 20.81 9.76
N PHE A 339 10.00 21.31 10.79
CA PHE A 339 8.80 22.14 10.67
C PHE A 339 8.85 23.29 11.69
N VAL A 340 8.20 24.41 11.38
CA VAL A 340 8.33 25.67 12.11
C VAL A 340 6.97 26.33 12.29
N TYR A 341 6.66 26.71 13.53
CA TYR A 341 5.45 27.48 13.88
C TYR A 341 5.78 28.93 14.23
N ASP A 342 4.82 29.84 14.01
CA ASP A 342 4.75 31.11 14.74
C ASP A 342 4.21 30.92 16.18
N THR A 343 4.19 31.98 16.98
CA THR A 343 3.68 31.92 18.37
C THR A 343 2.15 31.80 18.47
N ASP A 344 1.43 31.76 17.36
CA ASP A 344 -0.02 31.56 17.25
C ASP A 344 -0.38 30.19 16.62
N VAL A 345 0.61 29.28 16.53
CA VAL A 345 0.47 27.91 16.00
C VAL A 345 0.10 27.88 14.51
N THR A 346 0.54 28.88 13.75
CA THR A 346 0.54 28.85 12.27
C THR A 346 1.81 28.21 11.76
N ILE A 347 1.70 27.28 10.80
CA ILE A 347 2.88 26.72 10.11
C ILE A 347 3.48 27.82 9.22
N VAL A 348 4.75 28.17 9.46
CA VAL A 348 5.51 29.13 8.64
C VAL A 348 6.54 28.44 7.74
N ALA A 349 6.98 27.24 8.10
CA ALA A 349 7.66 26.33 7.20
C ALA A 349 7.40 24.85 7.56
N GLU A 350 7.41 23.99 6.55
CA GLU A 350 7.17 22.54 6.66
C GLU A 350 7.94 21.87 5.51
N ALA A 351 8.89 20.98 5.85
CA ALA A 351 9.80 20.40 4.85
C ALA A 351 9.19 19.23 4.06
N ASP A 352 8.26 18.50 4.66
CA ASP A 352 7.53 17.36 4.07
C ASP A 352 6.35 17.84 3.19
N ASN A 353 5.45 18.62 3.79
CA ASN A 353 4.18 19.02 3.18
C ASN A 353 4.01 20.56 3.10
N PRO A 354 4.56 21.22 2.08
CA PRO A 354 4.45 22.67 1.90
C PRO A 354 3.02 23.17 1.63
N ARG A 355 2.02 22.30 1.43
CA ARG A 355 0.60 22.71 1.34
C ARG A 355 0.08 23.30 2.66
N LEU A 356 0.77 23.03 3.78
CA LEU A 356 0.36 23.46 5.12
C LEU A 356 0.84 24.87 5.50
N ILE A 357 1.69 25.51 4.68
CA ILE A 357 2.27 26.84 4.98
C ILE A 357 1.15 27.89 5.04
N GLY A 358 1.12 28.67 6.11
CA GLY A 358 0.07 29.65 6.41
C GLY A 358 -1.20 29.06 7.04
N VAL A 359 -1.28 27.75 7.25
CA VAL A 359 -2.42 27.11 7.94
C VAL A 359 -2.22 27.22 9.46
N SER A 360 -3.17 27.88 10.14
CA SER A 360 -3.24 27.84 11.59
C SER A 360 -3.72 26.46 12.07
N MET A 361 -2.99 25.90 13.03
CA MET A 361 -3.27 24.60 13.66
C MET A 361 -3.63 24.74 15.14
N LYS A 362 -3.91 25.96 15.61
CA LYS A 362 -4.25 26.27 17.00
C LYS A 362 -5.52 25.55 17.45
N GLY A 363 -5.43 24.80 18.55
CA GLY A 363 -6.51 23.98 19.09
C GLY A 363 -6.87 22.74 18.25
N LYS A 364 -6.01 22.34 17.31
CA LYS A 364 -6.20 21.16 16.45
C LYS A 364 -5.34 19.99 16.92
N THR A 365 -5.82 18.76 16.68
CA THR A 365 -5.17 17.54 17.19
C THR A 365 -4.44 16.75 16.10
N ASP A 366 -3.67 15.75 16.52
CA ASP A 366 -3.44 14.55 15.69
C ASP A 366 -4.73 13.69 15.59
N VAL A 367 -4.63 12.54 14.93
CA VAL A 367 -5.75 11.61 14.74
C VAL A 367 -6.15 10.84 16.02
N ALA A 368 -5.27 10.79 17.04
CA ALA A 368 -5.55 10.17 18.33
C ALA A 368 -6.20 11.14 19.35
N GLY A 369 -6.12 12.45 19.10
CA GLY A 369 -6.70 13.51 19.93
C GLY A 369 -5.68 14.38 20.67
N THR A 370 -4.38 14.24 20.38
CA THR A 370 -3.30 15.02 21.02
C THR A 370 -3.20 16.41 20.40
N PRO A 371 -3.37 17.53 21.14
CA PRO A 371 -3.18 18.89 20.63
C PRO A 371 -1.69 19.26 20.55
N PHE A 372 -0.89 18.42 19.88
CA PHE A 372 0.56 18.40 20.02
C PHE A 372 1.26 19.69 19.57
N ARG A 373 0.65 20.44 18.64
CA ARG A 373 1.20 21.71 18.11
C ARG A 373 1.05 22.86 19.11
N ASP A 374 -0.09 22.95 19.79
CA ASP A 374 -0.28 23.86 20.92
C ASP A 374 0.67 23.49 22.08
N LEU A 375 0.88 22.20 22.35
CA LEU A 375 1.82 21.73 23.37
C LEU A 375 3.28 22.09 23.04
N LEU A 376 3.76 21.81 21.82
CA LEU A 376 5.11 22.21 21.36
C LEU A 376 5.30 23.73 21.46
N THR A 377 4.30 24.50 21.02
CA THR A 377 4.33 25.96 21.08
C THR A 377 4.35 26.47 22.53
N GLN A 378 3.55 25.87 23.42
CA GLN A 378 3.52 26.20 24.84
C GLN A 378 4.87 25.90 25.51
N THR A 379 5.39 24.68 25.35
CA THR A 379 6.67 24.26 25.95
C THR A 379 7.83 25.16 25.51
N ALA A 380 7.97 25.44 24.21
CA ALA A 380 8.98 26.37 23.72
C ALA A 380 8.82 27.78 24.31
N LEU A 381 7.58 28.28 24.45
CA LEU A 381 7.31 29.61 25.02
C LEU A 381 7.51 29.73 26.53
N SER A 382 7.37 28.64 27.30
CA SER A 382 7.53 28.64 28.76
C SER A 382 8.89 28.16 29.26
N GLU A 383 9.53 27.23 28.55
CA GLU A 383 10.77 26.56 28.97
C GLU A 383 11.95 26.84 28.02
N GLY A 384 11.69 27.48 26.87
CA GLY A 384 12.67 27.76 25.82
C GLY A 384 12.85 26.58 24.85
N SER A 385 12.82 25.35 25.36
CA SER A 385 12.83 24.12 24.56
C SER A 385 12.27 22.92 25.33
N GLY A 386 11.87 21.86 24.63
CA GLY A 386 11.43 20.61 25.26
C GLY A 386 10.85 19.58 24.29
N TRP A 387 10.43 18.43 24.82
CA TRP A 387 9.92 17.29 24.04
C TRP A 387 8.41 17.12 24.20
N VAL A 388 7.73 16.69 23.12
CA VAL A 388 6.29 16.34 23.11
C VAL A 388 6.07 15.07 22.29
N ASP A 389 5.31 14.13 22.85
CA ASP A 389 4.93 12.87 22.21
C ASP A 389 3.52 12.95 21.61
N TYR A 390 3.32 12.35 20.43
CA TYR A 390 2.07 12.33 19.67
C TYR A 390 2.09 11.22 18.61
N VAL A 391 1.09 11.16 17.71
CA VAL A 391 1.12 10.25 16.54
C VAL A 391 1.13 11.00 15.21
N TRP A 392 1.94 10.53 14.25
CA TRP A 392 2.03 11.12 12.91
C TRP A 392 2.40 10.08 11.84
N MET A 393 2.25 10.44 10.57
CA MET A 393 2.78 9.66 9.45
C MET A 393 4.31 9.83 9.38
N VAL A 394 5.04 8.86 8.84
CA VAL A 394 6.42 9.07 8.37
C VAL A 394 6.33 9.58 6.91
N PRO A 395 7.13 10.57 6.49
CA PRO A 395 7.21 10.97 5.08
C PRO A 395 7.57 9.80 4.17
N GLU A 396 6.95 9.75 2.98
CA GLU A 396 7.09 8.66 1.99
C GLU A 396 6.53 7.27 2.44
N GLU A 397 6.19 7.06 3.71
CA GLU A 397 5.65 5.81 4.28
C GLU A 397 4.10 5.78 4.42
N ASN A 398 3.53 4.59 4.63
CA ASN A 398 2.08 4.39 4.80
C ASN A 398 1.69 3.84 6.19
N GLY A 399 1.44 4.73 7.16
CA GLY A 399 0.94 4.35 8.48
C GLY A 399 0.77 5.54 9.43
N ILE A 400 0.37 5.25 10.67
CA ILE A 400 0.28 6.22 11.78
C ILE A 400 1.13 5.70 12.92
N TYR A 401 2.14 6.44 13.36
CA TYR A 401 3.21 5.94 14.22
C TYR A 401 3.44 6.85 15.43
N LYS A 402 3.91 6.27 16.54
CA LYS A 402 4.39 7.02 17.73
C LYS A 402 5.54 7.95 17.31
N LYS A 403 5.46 9.25 17.61
CA LYS A 403 6.50 10.25 17.33
C LYS A 403 6.79 11.10 18.58
N SER A 404 8.07 11.32 18.85
CA SER A 404 8.55 12.28 19.85
C SER A 404 9.27 13.42 19.14
N ALA A 405 8.85 14.67 19.38
CA ALA A 405 9.44 15.84 18.75
C ALA A 405 10.03 16.82 19.76
N TYR A 406 11.19 17.36 19.44
CA TYR A 406 11.88 18.41 20.19
C TYR A 406 11.58 19.76 19.56
N CYS A 407 11.16 20.72 20.39
CA CYS A 407 10.93 22.11 20.01
C CYS A 407 11.97 23.04 20.66
N ARG A 408 12.33 24.12 19.97
CA ARG A 408 13.10 25.25 20.50
C ARG A 408 12.48 26.57 20.06
N LEU A 409 12.38 27.53 20.98
CA LEU A 409 12.06 28.92 20.70
C LEU A 409 13.29 29.61 20.09
N VAL A 410 13.10 30.36 19.00
CA VAL A 410 14.11 31.18 18.36
C VAL A 410 13.59 32.60 18.12
N GLU A 411 14.47 33.59 18.23
CA GLU A 411 14.24 34.96 17.75
C GLU A 411 14.99 35.09 16.43
N GLY A 412 14.26 35.26 15.33
CA GLY A 412 14.83 35.29 13.97
C GLY A 412 15.49 36.62 13.64
N SER A 413 16.31 36.66 12.59
CA SER A 413 17.00 37.88 12.14
C SER A 413 16.07 39.01 11.64
N ASP A 414 14.79 38.71 11.47
CA ASP A 414 13.70 39.65 11.20
C ASP A 414 12.99 40.18 12.47
N GLY A 415 13.40 39.75 13.66
CA GLY A 415 12.86 40.17 14.96
C GLY A 415 11.56 39.49 15.37
N ASN A 416 11.11 38.48 14.61
CA ASN A 416 9.96 37.64 14.96
C ASN A 416 10.40 36.45 15.81
N ARG A 417 9.44 35.82 16.51
CA ARG A 417 9.70 34.61 17.31
C ARG A 417 9.04 33.40 16.69
N TYR A 418 9.78 32.30 16.64
CA TYR A 418 9.36 31.05 16.01
C TYR A 418 9.65 29.86 16.92
N ILE A 419 8.92 28.77 16.67
CA ILE A 419 9.13 27.48 17.33
C ILE A 419 9.62 26.51 16.27
N VAL A 420 10.92 26.23 16.29
CA VAL A 420 11.59 25.27 15.39
C VAL A 420 11.43 23.88 15.97
N VAL A 421 11.02 22.91 15.15
CA VAL A 421 10.72 21.55 15.58
C VAL A 421 11.30 20.51 14.62
N SER A 422 11.79 19.41 15.18
CA SER A 422 12.04 18.14 14.48
C SER A 422 11.70 16.98 15.42
N GLY A 423 11.71 15.74 14.94
CA GLY A 423 11.36 14.59 15.78
C GLY A 423 11.79 13.23 15.23
N MET A 424 11.73 12.23 16.11
CA MET A 424 12.06 10.84 15.87
C MET A 424 10.84 9.95 16.12
N TYR A 425 10.76 8.82 15.42
CA TYR A 425 9.67 7.86 15.56
C TYR A 425 10.07 6.73 16.51
N THR A 426 9.16 6.29 17.36
CA THR A 426 9.44 5.23 18.33
C THR A 426 9.41 3.86 17.63
N ALA A 427 10.43 3.04 17.88
CA ALA A 427 10.46 1.65 17.42
C ALA A 427 9.32 0.82 18.05
N CYS A 428 9.04 -0.35 17.46
CA CYS A 428 8.24 -1.41 18.09
C CYS A 428 8.84 -1.79 19.44
N ASP A 429 7.99 -2.01 20.44
CA ASP A 429 8.39 -2.63 21.70
C ASP A 429 8.67 -4.14 21.45
N ASP A 430 9.72 -4.71 22.06
CA ASP A 430 10.16 -6.13 21.90
C ASP A 430 9.09 -7.21 22.25
N GLN A 431 7.88 -6.80 22.63
CA GLN A 431 6.74 -7.66 22.97
C GLN A 431 5.59 -7.62 21.94
N GLU A 432 5.68 -6.78 20.90
CA GLU A 432 4.76 -6.82 19.74
C GLU A 432 5.30 -7.67 18.59
N THR A 433 6.52 -8.22 18.73
CA THR A 433 7.24 -8.99 17.70
C THR A 433 7.25 -10.51 17.91
N THR A 434 6.49 -11.04 18.89
CA THR A 434 6.42 -12.48 19.24
C THR A 434 5.07 -13.10 18.89
#